data_AF-A0A970HAG9-F1
#
_entry.id   AF-A0A970HAG9-F1
#
_cell.length_a   1.000
_cell.length_b   1.000
_cell.length_c   1.000
_cell.angle_alpha   90.00
_cell.angle_beta   90.00
_cell.angle_gamma   90.00
#
_symmetry.space_group_name_H-M   'P 1'
#
loop_
_entity.id
_entity.type
_entity.pdbx_description
1 polymer ?
#
loop_
_entity_poly.entity_id
_entity_poly.type
_entity_poly.pdbx_seq_one_letter_code
_entity_poly.pdbx_strand_id
1 'polypeptide(L)'
;MPAFIATPSPPDLAGVLGELPPEPFSEHFQLCVELVERYAGDWALALAAELALAPALADALSANELAARRGFVPGFVPALQGLLRRLAADGVLAVAGQDGTGAPRYRAVGPWPSEHRAELRAQGLATDPGIAPSLELLDLAGGLYPPLARGEVRGEQVLLGAGHVGLWGEYFSNRHPVYAINNVIAAVAALTRAPAGRFAVLELGAGAGSATEELLARLEQAGRLGDLTRYEVTEPSTFFRRRAERALRSRFPGVPLSFSALDIDLPLDATATAAGEFDLVFAVNVLHVARDLPAALARLRERLAPGGWLVGGECIRLFPGQPIAAEMVFLALEGFVGVELDPERRPEPGFLTPEVWRRLFTGAGLAPVELVPDLERIRDLYPFFNSGAICGRRPL
;
A
#
# COMPACT_ATOMS: atom_id res chain seq x y z
N MET A 1 -7.77 -26.56 -15.57
CA MET A 1 -7.91 -25.69 -14.40
C MET A 1 -9.01 -26.25 -13.50
N PRO A 2 -8.79 -26.46 -12.19
CA PRO A 2 -9.91 -26.58 -11.26
C PRO A 2 -10.77 -25.31 -11.35
N ALA A 3 -12.08 -25.42 -11.15
CA ALA A 3 -12.95 -24.24 -11.16
C ALA A 3 -12.45 -23.24 -10.11
N PHE A 4 -12.41 -21.95 -10.45
CA PHE A 4 -12.17 -20.91 -9.47
C PHE A 4 -13.32 -20.96 -8.46
N ILE A 5 -13.00 -21.20 -7.18
CA ILE A 5 -13.96 -21.17 -6.08
C ILE A 5 -13.58 -19.97 -5.23
N ALA A 6 -14.42 -18.94 -5.26
CA ALA A 6 -14.25 -17.76 -4.43
C ALA A 6 -14.22 -18.17 -2.96
N THR A 7 -13.38 -17.51 -2.17
CA THR A 7 -13.50 -17.59 -0.71
C THR A 7 -14.88 -17.01 -0.32
N PRO A 8 -15.72 -17.74 0.42
CA PRO A 8 -17.03 -17.23 0.82
C PRO A 8 -16.88 -16.00 1.72
N SER A 9 -17.84 -15.08 1.63
CA SER A 9 -17.80 -13.88 2.46
C SER A 9 -17.84 -14.23 3.95
N PRO A 10 -17.07 -13.52 4.79
CA PRO A 10 -17.06 -13.80 6.21
C PRO A 10 -18.42 -13.46 6.83
N PRO A 11 -19.04 -14.35 7.63
CA PRO A 11 -20.40 -14.18 8.15
C PRO A 11 -20.56 -13.01 9.14
N ASP A 12 -19.47 -12.43 9.64
CA ASP A 12 -19.46 -11.34 10.64
C ASP A 12 -18.70 -10.08 10.16
N LEU A 13 -18.57 -9.89 8.83
CA LEU A 13 -17.83 -8.75 8.29
C LEU A 13 -18.41 -7.40 8.78
N ALA A 14 -19.74 -7.27 8.83
CA ALA A 14 -20.41 -6.06 9.29
C ALA A 14 -20.05 -5.68 10.75
N GLY A 15 -19.83 -6.67 11.63
CA GLY A 15 -19.45 -6.43 13.02
C GLY A 15 -18.03 -5.87 13.19
N VAL A 16 -17.16 -6.08 12.18
CA VAL A 16 -15.75 -5.67 12.21
C VAL A 16 -15.51 -4.35 11.46
N LEU A 17 -16.36 -4.03 10.49
CA LEU A 17 -16.27 -2.79 9.71
C LEU A 17 -16.50 -1.52 10.56
N GLY A 18 -17.27 -1.62 11.64
CA GLY A 18 -17.49 -0.52 12.59
C GLY A 18 -18.10 0.71 11.91
N GLU A 19 -17.32 1.77 11.76
CA GLU A 19 -17.73 3.02 11.13
C GLU A 19 -17.76 2.98 9.59
N LEU A 20 -17.18 1.94 8.99
CA LEU A 20 -17.07 1.83 7.54
C LEU A 20 -18.40 1.43 6.90
N PRO A 21 -18.77 2.01 5.74
CA PRO A 21 -19.90 1.52 4.98
C PRO A 21 -19.63 0.08 4.50
N PRO A 22 -20.64 -0.81 4.51
CA PRO A 22 -20.45 -2.21 4.13
C PRO A 22 -20.34 -2.44 2.62
N GLU A 23 -20.94 -1.55 1.82
CA GLU A 23 -21.01 -1.65 0.34
C GLU A 23 -19.66 -1.87 -0.37
N PRO A 24 -18.58 -1.13 -0.03
CA PRO A 24 -17.28 -1.35 -0.67
C PRO A 24 -16.60 -2.67 -0.27
N PHE A 25 -17.11 -3.40 0.73
CA PHE A 25 -16.58 -4.70 1.20
C PHE A 25 -17.47 -5.89 0.78
N SER A 26 -18.07 -5.79 -0.41
CA SER A 26 -18.94 -6.81 -0.98
C SER A 26 -18.20 -8.11 -1.35
N GLU A 27 -18.95 -9.20 -1.58
CA GLU A 27 -18.39 -10.44 -2.14
C GLU A 27 -17.69 -10.19 -3.48
N HIS A 28 -18.21 -9.24 -4.26
CA HIS A 28 -17.63 -8.80 -5.53
C HIS A 28 -16.24 -8.18 -5.35
N PHE A 29 -16.07 -7.30 -4.36
CA PHE A 29 -14.76 -6.74 -4.02
C PHE A 29 -13.78 -7.84 -3.59
N GLN A 30 -14.23 -8.77 -2.74
CA GLN A 30 -13.38 -9.85 -2.26
C GLN A 30 -12.90 -10.74 -3.40
N LEU A 31 -13.80 -11.05 -4.34
CA LEU A 31 -13.49 -11.77 -5.56
C LEU A 31 -12.44 -11.05 -6.41
N CYS A 32 -12.58 -9.73 -6.58
CA CYS A 32 -11.62 -8.92 -7.32
C CYS A 32 -10.22 -8.97 -6.69
N VAL A 33 -10.12 -8.81 -5.37
CA VAL A 33 -8.86 -8.91 -4.64
C VAL A 33 -8.24 -10.31 -4.80
N GLU A 34 -9.04 -11.36 -4.62
CA GLU A 34 -8.56 -12.74 -4.74
C GLU A 34 -8.05 -13.06 -6.16
N LEU A 35 -8.71 -12.55 -7.20
CA LEU A 35 -8.27 -12.73 -8.59
C LEU A 35 -6.94 -12.01 -8.87
N VAL A 36 -6.78 -10.77 -8.39
CA VAL A 36 -5.51 -10.03 -8.49
C VAL A 36 -4.40 -10.75 -7.74
N GLU A 37 -4.69 -11.25 -6.52
CA GLU A 37 -3.76 -12.06 -5.75
C GLU A 37 -3.33 -13.30 -6.53
N ARG A 38 -4.26 -14.16 -6.96
CA ARG A 38 -3.91 -15.38 -7.72
C ARG A 38 -3.12 -15.07 -9.00
N TYR A 39 -3.46 -13.99 -9.69
CA TYR A 39 -2.73 -13.54 -10.88
C TYR A 39 -1.26 -13.24 -10.58
N ALA A 40 -0.98 -12.56 -9.46
CA ALA A 40 0.39 -12.34 -8.99
C ALA A 40 1.12 -13.66 -8.64
N GLY A 41 0.41 -14.66 -8.13
CA GLY A 41 0.96 -16.00 -7.85
C GLY A 41 1.39 -16.74 -9.12
N ASP A 42 0.57 -16.68 -10.17
CA ASP A 42 0.91 -17.26 -11.47
C ASP A 42 2.04 -16.51 -12.18
N TRP A 43 2.15 -15.20 -11.95
CA TRP A 43 3.32 -14.43 -12.34
C TRP A 43 4.57 -14.86 -11.58
N ALA A 44 4.46 -15.13 -10.27
CA ALA A 44 5.58 -15.64 -9.47
C ALA A 44 6.09 -17.00 -9.99
N LEU A 45 5.20 -17.90 -10.41
CA LEU A 45 5.56 -19.18 -11.02
C LEU A 45 6.34 -18.99 -12.33
N ALA A 46 5.85 -18.15 -13.25
CA ALA A 46 6.55 -17.89 -14.50
C ALA A 46 7.91 -17.24 -14.29
N LEU A 47 7.99 -16.23 -13.43
CA LEU A 47 9.25 -15.56 -13.13
C LEU A 47 10.29 -16.53 -12.56
N ALA A 48 9.88 -17.42 -11.68
CA ALA A 48 10.78 -18.40 -11.13
C ALA A 48 11.27 -19.43 -12.16
N ALA A 49 10.45 -19.74 -13.18
CA ALA A 49 10.90 -20.53 -14.33
C ALA A 49 11.91 -19.75 -15.19
N GLU A 50 11.61 -18.50 -15.53
CA GLU A 50 12.48 -17.62 -16.36
C GLU A 50 13.82 -17.33 -15.68
N LEU A 51 13.82 -17.12 -14.36
CA LEU A 51 15.02 -16.93 -13.55
C LEU A 51 15.74 -18.25 -13.24
N ALA A 52 15.14 -19.39 -13.62
CA ALA A 52 15.59 -20.75 -13.38
C ALA A 52 15.93 -21.02 -11.89
N LEU A 53 14.97 -20.70 -11.03
CA LEU A 53 15.06 -20.87 -9.57
C LEU A 53 14.78 -22.30 -9.14
N ALA A 54 13.88 -23.00 -9.84
CA ALA A 54 13.40 -24.33 -9.43
C ALA A 54 14.54 -25.35 -9.21
N PRO A 55 15.56 -25.48 -10.09
CA PRO A 55 16.66 -26.41 -9.85
C PRO A 55 17.51 -26.05 -8.63
N ALA A 56 17.70 -24.74 -8.35
CA ALA A 56 18.49 -24.28 -7.22
C ALA A 56 17.77 -24.50 -5.88
N LEU A 57 16.44 -24.40 -5.87
CA LEU A 57 15.58 -24.59 -4.70
C LEU A 57 15.27 -26.07 -4.38
N ALA A 58 15.96 -27.02 -5.02
CA ALA A 58 16.09 -28.38 -4.51
C ALA A 58 16.85 -28.38 -3.17
N ASP A 59 17.80 -27.45 -3.01
CA ASP A 59 18.46 -27.13 -1.74
C ASP A 59 17.66 -26.07 -0.98
N ALA A 60 17.84 -26.01 0.34
CA ALA A 60 17.27 -24.91 1.14
C ALA A 60 18.16 -23.66 1.01
N LEU A 61 17.66 -22.60 0.37
CA LEU A 61 18.41 -21.36 0.11
C LEU A 61 17.62 -20.12 0.50
N SER A 62 18.30 -19.12 1.06
CA SER A 62 17.73 -17.78 1.24
C SER A 62 17.79 -16.99 -0.07
N ALA A 63 17.09 -15.86 -0.13
CA ALA A 63 17.17 -14.97 -1.29
C ALA A 63 18.61 -14.48 -1.56
N ASN A 64 19.38 -14.20 -0.51
CA ASN A 64 20.79 -13.79 -0.62
C ASN A 64 21.64 -14.91 -1.24
N GLU A 65 21.48 -16.13 -0.75
CA GLU A 65 22.22 -17.31 -1.24
C GLU A 65 21.83 -17.65 -2.67
N LEU A 66 20.54 -17.52 -3.00
CA LEU A 66 20.02 -17.75 -4.34
C LEU A 66 20.52 -16.67 -5.32
N ALA A 67 20.49 -15.39 -4.92
CA ALA A 67 21.05 -14.31 -5.73
C ALA A 67 22.53 -14.55 -6.02
N ALA A 68 23.33 -14.90 -5.01
CA ALA A 68 24.74 -15.24 -5.18
C ALA A 68 24.94 -16.44 -6.12
N ARG A 69 24.14 -17.52 -5.95
CA ARG A 69 24.24 -18.73 -6.79
C ARG A 69 23.86 -18.49 -8.25
N ARG A 70 22.95 -17.54 -8.51
CA ARG A 70 22.46 -17.21 -9.84
C ARG A 70 23.16 -16.01 -10.48
N GLY A 71 24.04 -15.33 -9.74
CA GLY A 71 24.72 -14.12 -10.21
C GLY A 71 23.80 -12.92 -10.35
N PHE A 72 22.73 -12.84 -9.56
CA PHE A 72 21.83 -11.69 -9.56
C PHE A 72 22.44 -10.52 -8.79
N VAL A 73 22.12 -9.29 -9.23
CA VAL A 73 22.62 -8.08 -8.57
C VAL A 73 21.98 -7.88 -7.17
N PRO A 74 22.70 -7.29 -6.20
CA PRO A 74 22.17 -7.09 -4.85
C PRO A 74 20.86 -6.29 -4.79
N GLY A 75 20.69 -5.32 -5.68
CA GLY A 75 19.45 -4.52 -5.76
C GLY A 75 18.21 -5.32 -6.13
N PHE A 76 18.35 -6.55 -6.64
CA PHE A 76 17.24 -7.44 -6.95
C PHE A 76 16.78 -8.30 -5.75
N VAL A 77 17.58 -8.37 -4.68
CA VAL A 77 17.29 -9.24 -3.52
C VAL A 77 15.91 -8.96 -2.91
N PRO A 78 15.43 -7.71 -2.73
CA PRO A 78 14.09 -7.46 -2.19
C PRO A 78 12.96 -8.06 -3.07
N ALA A 79 13.03 -7.86 -4.39
CA ALA A 79 12.08 -8.43 -5.33
C ALA A 79 12.14 -9.98 -5.33
N LEU A 80 13.34 -10.57 -5.22
CA LEU A 80 13.51 -12.01 -5.07
C LEU A 80 12.95 -12.55 -3.75
N GLN A 81 13.11 -11.81 -2.64
CA GLN A 81 12.49 -12.18 -1.36
C GLN A 81 10.96 -12.19 -1.46
N GLY A 82 10.37 -11.16 -2.07
CA GLY A 82 8.93 -11.12 -2.35
C GLY A 82 8.46 -12.31 -3.18
N LEU A 83 9.21 -12.64 -4.23
CA LEU A 83 8.94 -13.80 -5.09
C LEU A 83 8.96 -15.13 -4.31
N LEU A 84 9.97 -15.36 -3.47
CA LEU A 84 10.08 -16.58 -2.67
C LEU A 84 8.99 -16.67 -1.59
N ARG A 85 8.66 -15.55 -0.93
CA ARG A 85 7.53 -15.48 0.02
C ARG A 85 6.22 -15.82 -0.66
N ARG A 86 6.01 -15.30 -1.87
CA ARG A 86 4.81 -15.58 -2.64
C ARG A 86 4.67 -17.06 -2.97
N LEU A 87 5.72 -17.67 -3.52
CA LEU A 87 5.74 -19.10 -3.82
C LEU A 87 5.58 -19.98 -2.57
N ALA A 88 6.08 -19.52 -1.42
CA ALA A 88 5.87 -20.22 -0.15
C ALA A 88 4.42 -20.13 0.34
N ALA A 89 3.78 -18.96 0.22
CA ALA A 89 2.38 -18.78 0.57
C ALA A 89 1.45 -19.62 -0.32
N ASP A 90 1.81 -19.79 -1.60
CA ASP A 90 1.09 -20.63 -2.56
C ASP A 90 1.42 -22.14 -2.40
N GLY A 91 2.24 -22.52 -1.41
CA GLY A 91 2.57 -23.92 -1.10
C GLY A 91 3.57 -24.58 -2.04
N VAL A 92 4.19 -23.82 -2.96
CA VAL A 92 5.22 -24.32 -3.89
C VAL A 92 6.55 -24.53 -3.16
N LEU A 93 6.85 -23.64 -2.21
CA LEU A 93 8.03 -23.69 -1.36
C LEU A 93 7.64 -23.87 0.11
N ALA A 94 8.52 -24.50 0.89
CA ALA A 94 8.46 -24.52 2.34
C ALA A 94 9.63 -23.74 2.93
N VAL A 95 9.40 -23.09 4.07
CA VAL A 95 10.47 -22.50 4.88
C VAL A 95 11.25 -23.63 5.55
N ALA A 96 12.54 -23.69 5.28
CA ALA A 96 13.46 -24.76 5.68
C ALA A 96 14.66 -24.19 6.46
N GLY A 97 14.37 -23.44 7.52
CA GLY A 97 15.35 -22.78 8.38
C GLY A 97 15.63 -21.34 7.99
N GLN A 98 16.75 -20.81 8.49
CA GLN A 98 17.20 -19.44 8.27
C GLN A 98 18.68 -19.42 7.90
N ASP A 99 19.12 -18.36 7.21
CA ASP A 99 20.53 -18.09 6.98
C ASP A 99 21.17 -17.37 8.19
N GLY A 100 22.46 -17.04 8.08
CA GLY A 100 23.22 -16.38 9.16
C GLY A 100 22.74 -14.96 9.50
N THR A 101 21.85 -14.37 8.69
CA THR A 101 21.22 -13.06 8.93
C THR A 101 19.83 -13.18 9.53
N GLY A 102 19.31 -14.41 9.72
CA GLY A 102 17.94 -14.67 10.14
C GLY A 102 16.92 -14.66 8.98
N ALA A 103 17.37 -14.46 7.74
CA ALA A 103 16.48 -14.50 6.59
C ALA A 103 16.02 -15.95 6.31
N PRO A 104 14.74 -16.18 5.96
CA PRO A 104 14.23 -17.51 5.71
C PRO A 104 14.92 -18.18 4.53
N ARG A 105 15.23 -19.47 4.70
CA ARG A 105 15.64 -20.36 3.60
C ARG A 105 14.42 -21.09 3.07
N TYR A 106 14.32 -21.22 1.75
CA TYR A 106 13.20 -21.86 1.08
C TYR A 106 13.66 -23.10 0.32
N ARG A 107 12.81 -24.12 0.28
CA ARG A 107 13.00 -25.34 -0.52
C ARG A 107 11.70 -25.73 -1.22
N ALA A 108 11.80 -26.27 -2.43
CA ALA A 108 10.65 -26.82 -3.16
C ALA A 108 10.00 -27.98 -2.39
N VAL A 109 8.67 -27.99 -2.32
CA VAL A 109 7.89 -29.05 -1.65
C VAL A 109 7.61 -30.23 -2.59
N GLY A 110 7.63 -29.98 -3.90
CA GLY A 110 7.38 -30.98 -4.93
C GLY A 110 7.53 -30.41 -6.34
N PRO A 111 6.96 -31.08 -7.36
CA PRO A 111 6.87 -30.53 -8.71
C PRO A 111 6.11 -29.20 -8.70
N TRP A 112 6.61 -28.25 -9.48
CA TRP A 112 6.00 -26.93 -9.55
C TRP A 112 4.72 -26.99 -10.40
N PRO A 113 3.64 -26.33 -9.97
CA PRO A 113 2.38 -26.31 -10.72
C PRO A 113 2.52 -25.49 -12.02
N SER A 114 1.60 -25.72 -12.95
CA SER A 114 1.42 -24.87 -14.13
C SER A 114 0.70 -23.58 -13.77
N GLU A 115 1.09 -22.48 -14.41
CA GLU A 115 0.39 -21.19 -14.35
C GLU A 115 -0.81 -21.15 -15.33
N HIS A 116 -1.77 -20.28 -15.03
CA HIS A 116 -3.02 -20.07 -15.76
C HIS A 116 -3.34 -18.56 -15.88
N ARG A 117 -2.32 -17.72 -16.12
CA ARG A 117 -2.46 -16.25 -16.17
C ARG A 117 -3.50 -15.81 -17.19
N ALA A 118 -3.54 -16.42 -18.36
CA ALA A 118 -4.48 -16.04 -19.41
C ALA A 118 -5.94 -16.22 -18.96
N GLU A 119 -6.25 -17.35 -18.32
CA GLU A 119 -7.56 -17.66 -17.76
C GLU A 119 -7.92 -16.72 -16.60
N LEU A 120 -7.00 -16.51 -15.65
CA LEU A 120 -7.21 -15.60 -14.53
C LEU A 120 -7.46 -14.16 -14.98
N ARG A 121 -6.73 -13.69 -15.99
CA ARG A 121 -6.93 -12.36 -16.58
C ARG A 121 -8.30 -12.25 -17.24
N ALA A 122 -8.68 -13.23 -18.06
CA ALA A 122 -9.98 -13.25 -18.72
C ALA A 122 -11.13 -13.28 -17.70
N GLN A 123 -10.99 -14.08 -16.65
CA GLN A 123 -11.98 -14.15 -15.57
C GLN A 123 -12.04 -12.83 -14.78
N GLY A 124 -10.90 -12.27 -14.39
CA GLY A 124 -10.79 -10.99 -13.68
C GLY A 124 -11.50 -9.86 -14.42
N LEU A 125 -11.21 -9.70 -15.71
CA LEU A 125 -11.83 -8.66 -16.55
C LEU A 125 -13.32 -8.91 -16.82
N ALA A 126 -13.75 -10.17 -16.84
CA ALA A 126 -15.17 -10.52 -16.96
C ALA A 126 -15.95 -10.26 -15.65
N THR A 127 -15.29 -10.43 -14.49
CA THR A 127 -15.85 -10.08 -13.18
C THR A 127 -15.95 -8.57 -13.02
N ASP A 128 -14.84 -7.85 -13.18
CA ASP A 128 -14.81 -6.40 -13.08
C ASP A 128 -13.72 -5.81 -13.99
N PRO A 129 -14.06 -5.08 -15.06
CA PRO A 129 -13.05 -4.44 -15.89
C PRO A 129 -12.24 -3.37 -15.13
N GLY A 130 -12.74 -2.88 -13.98
CA GLY A 130 -12.08 -1.92 -13.12
C GLY A 130 -10.75 -2.41 -12.53
N ILE A 131 -10.50 -3.73 -12.44
CA ILE A 131 -9.22 -4.26 -11.94
C ILE A 131 -8.11 -4.30 -13.00
N ALA A 132 -8.39 -3.93 -14.25
CA ALA A 132 -7.40 -3.94 -15.33
C ALA A 132 -6.07 -3.25 -14.96
N PRO A 133 -6.04 -2.08 -14.28
CA PRO A 133 -4.78 -1.43 -13.91
C PRO A 133 -3.89 -2.28 -13.01
N SER A 134 -4.47 -3.08 -12.10
CA SER A 134 -3.68 -4.01 -11.26
C SER A 134 -3.05 -5.12 -12.10
N LEU A 135 -3.81 -5.70 -13.03
CA LEU A 135 -3.32 -6.77 -13.90
C LEU A 135 -2.23 -6.25 -14.85
N GLU A 136 -2.42 -5.06 -15.42
CA GLU A 136 -1.44 -4.45 -16.33
C GLU A 136 -0.14 -4.04 -15.62
N LEU A 137 -0.21 -3.55 -14.37
CA LEU A 137 1.00 -3.31 -13.59
C LEU A 137 1.73 -4.61 -13.23
N LEU A 138 1.01 -5.68 -12.92
CA LEU A 138 1.61 -7.00 -12.70
C LEU A 138 2.27 -7.54 -13.98
N ASP A 139 1.67 -7.33 -15.15
CA ASP A 139 2.27 -7.67 -16.44
C ASP A 139 3.58 -6.89 -16.68
N LEU A 140 3.55 -5.59 -16.40
CA LEU A 140 4.72 -4.72 -16.54
C LEU A 140 5.84 -5.13 -15.58
N ALA A 141 5.51 -5.43 -14.32
CA ALA A 141 6.48 -5.94 -13.34
C ALA A 141 7.02 -7.32 -13.74
N GLY A 142 6.16 -8.21 -14.22
CA GLY A 142 6.55 -9.53 -14.73
C GLY A 142 7.57 -9.45 -15.86
N GLY A 143 7.40 -8.55 -16.82
CA GLY A 143 8.39 -8.33 -17.88
C GLY A 143 9.72 -7.71 -17.42
N LEU A 144 9.74 -7.08 -16.25
CA LEU A 144 10.89 -6.32 -15.72
C LEU A 144 11.89 -7.18 -14.92
N TYR A 145 11.43 -8.24 -14.26
CA TYR A 145 12.26 -8.98 -13.29
C TYR A 145 13.53 -9.61 -13.90
N PRO A 146 13.50 -10.26 -15.08
CA PRO A 146 14.72 -10.82 -15.66
C PRO A 146 15.83 -9.79 -15.96
N PRO A 147 15.59 -8.65 -16.67
CA PRO A 147 16.62 -7.63 -16.85
C PRO A 147 16.98 -6.91 -15.55
N LEU A 148 16.04 -6.75 -14.61
CA LEU A 148 16.32 -6.20 -13.27
C LEU A 148 17.29 -7.08 -12.49
N ALA A 149 17.09 -8.41 -12.50
CA ALA A 149 17.96 -9.38 -11.83
C ALA A 149 19.40 -9.35 -12.35
N ARG A 150 19.58 -9.01 -13.63
CA ARG A 150 20.89 -8.84 -14.28
C ARG A 150 21.48 -7.44 -14.12
N GLY A 151 20.75 -6.50 -13.51
CA GLY A 151 21.17 -5.10 -13.37
C GLY A 151 21.20 -4.31 -14.67
N GLU A 152 20.50 -4.78 -15.71
CA GLU A 152 20.44 -4.12 -17.02
C GLU A 152 19.54 -2.88 -17.01
N VAL A 153 18.60 -2.84 -16.07
CA VAL A 153 17.62 -1.77 -15.90
C VAL A 153 17.41 -1.45 -14.42
N ARG A 154 16.91 -0.24 -14.14
CA ARG A 154 16.42 0.15 -12.81
C ARG A 154 14.90 0.13 -12.81
N GLY A 155 14.29 -0.35 -11.72
CA GLY A 155 12.84 -0.51 -11.67
C GLY A 155 12.08 0.82 -11.79
N GLU A 156 12.51 1.90 -11.12
CA GLU A 156 11.89 3.22 -11.29
C GLU A 156 11.89 3.68 -12.74
N GLN A 157 13.01 3.50 -13.44
CA GLN A 157 13.16 3.99 -14.81
C GLN A 157 12.15 3.32 -15.75
N VAL A 158 11.86 2.04 -15.53
CA VAL A 158 10.90 1.29 -16.35
C VAL A 158 9.47 1.55 -15.86
N LEU A 159 9.19 1.29 -14.58
CA LEU A 159 7.83 1.36 -14.02
C LEU A 159 7.28 2.79 -14.00
N LEU A 160 8.09 3.79 -13.65
CA LEU A 160 7.67 5.20 -13.55
C LEU A 160 8.02 6.01 -14.81
N GLY A 161 8.46 5.33 -15.88
CA GLY A 161 8.78 5.96 -17.16
C GLY A 161 7.57 6.69 -17.77
N ALA A 162 7.82 7.69 -18.60
CA ALA A 162 6.79 8.56 -19.19
C ALA A 162 5.66 7.79 -19.91
N GLY A 163 5.96 6.62 -20.48
CA GLY A 163 5.00 5.74 -21.15
C GLY A 163 3.97 5.09 -20.22
N HIS A 164 4.23 5.02 -18.91
CA HIS A 164 3.38 4.32 -17.93
C HIS A 164 2.67 5.27 -16.97
N VAL A 165 2.84 6.59 -17.10
CA VAL A 165 2.19 7.58 -16.23
C VAL A 165 0.66 7.49 -16.27
N GLY A 166 0.10 7.15 -17.45
CA GLY A 166 -1.34 6.91 -17.59
C GLY A 166 -1.83 5.77 -16.71
N LEU A 167 -1.14 4.63 -16.78
CA LEU A 167 -1.44 3.43 -15.99
C LEU A 167 -1.38 3.70 -14.48
N TRP A 168 -0.37 4.44 -14.00
CA TRP A 168 -0.31 4.84 -12.59
C TRP A 168 -1.47 5.75 -12.18
N GLY A 169 -1.91 6.64 -13.08
CA GLY A 169 -3.09 7.46 -12.85
C GLY A 169 -4.41 6.66 -12.78
N GLU A 170 -4.49 5.53 -13.49
CA GLU A 170 -5.62 4.61 -13.45
C GLU A 170 -5.56 3.71 -12.21
N TYR A 171 -4.37 3.20 -11.85
CA TYR A 171 -4.16 2.38 -10.66
C TYR A 171 -4.48 3.14 -9.37
N PHE A 172 -4.02 4.38 -9.24
CA PHE A 172 -4.30 5.23 -8.08
C PHE A 172 -5.64 5.98 -8.16
N SER A 173 -6.58 5.51 -8.98
CA SER A 173 -7.89 6.15 -9.16
C SER A 173 -8.95 5.60 -8.20
N ASN A 174 -9.93 6.44 -7.81
CA ASN A 174 -11.16 5.99 -7.15
C ASN A 174 -12.05 5.11 -8.05
N ARG A 175 -11.70 4.95 -9.34
CA ARG A 175 -12.36 4.00 -10.25
C ARG A 175 -11.75 2.59 -10.23
N HIS A 176 -10.58 2.42 -9.61
CA HIS A 176 -9.92 1.12 -9.47
C HIS A 176 -10.30 0.51 -8.11
N PRO A 177 -11.20 -0.49 -8.05
CA PRO A 177 -11.86 -0.89 -6.81
C PRO A 177 -10.88 -1.44 -5.75
N VAL A 178 -9.83 -2.16 -6.18
CA VAL A 178 -8.82 -2.74 -5.29
C VAL A 178 -7.93 -1.67 -4.64
N TYR A 179 -7.75 -0.50 -5.27
CA TYR A 179 -7.03 0.61 -4.65
C TYR A 179 -7.95 1.56 -3.89
N ALA A 180 -9.10 1.91 -4.49
CA ALA A 180 -10.05 2.91 -3.99
C ALA A 180 -10.48 2.65 -2.54
N ILE A 181 -10.51 1.38 -2.13
CA ILE A 181 -10.82 0.96 -0.76
C ILE A 181 -9.91 1.64 0.29
N ASN A 182 -8.63 1.88 -0.02
CA ASN A 182 -7.71 2.59 0.88
C ASN A 182 -8.16 4.04 1.09
N ASN A 183 -8.55 4.72 0.01
CA ASN A 183 -9.06 6.09 0.09
C ASN A 183 -10.37 6.14 0.87
N VAL A 184 -11.29 5.18 0.62
CA VAL A 184 -12.57 5.08 1.31
C VAL A 184 -12.38 4.91 2.82
N ILE A 185 -11.56 3.93 3.24
CA ILE A 185 -11.32 3.66 4.66
C ILE A 185 -10.70 4.88 5.33
N ALA A 186 -9.66 5.45 4.72
CA ALA A 186 -8.97 6.59 5.28
C ALA A 186 -9.87 7.83 5.36
N ALA A 187 -10.68 8.10 4.33
CA ALA A 187 -11.59 9.24 4.30
C ALA A 187 -12.74 9.11 5.31
N VAL A 188 -13.29 7.91 5.53
CA VAL A 188 -14.26 7.66 6.60
C VAL A 188 -13.62 7.91 7.96
N ALA A 189 -12.44 7.34 8.19
CA ALA A 189 -11.72 7.49 9.45
C ALA A 189 -11.35 8.96 9.75
N ALA A 190 -10.97 9.71 8.72
CA ALA A 190 -10.74 11.15 8.77
C ALA A 190 -12.02 11.94 9.09
N LEU A 191 -13.14 11.64 8.41
CA LEU A 191 -14.41 12.31 8.64
C LEU A 191 -14.92 12.14 10.07
N THR A 192 -14.82 10.94 10.64
CA THR A 192 -15.31 10.62 11.99
C THR A 192 -14.45 11.26 13.08
N ARG A 193 -13.20 11.61 12.76
CA ARG A 193 -12.24 12.24 13.68
C ARG A 193 -12.10 13.75 13.50
N ALA A 194 -12.60 14.31 12.39
CA ALA A 194 -12.65 15.75 12.19
C ALA A 194 -13.51 16.43 13.28
N PRO A 195 -13.00 17.44 13.99
CA PRO A 195 -13.70 18.04 15.13
C PRO A 195 -14.98 18.74 14.71
N ALA A 196 -15.92 18.89 15.64
CA ALA A 196 -17.17 19.61 15.37
C ALA A 196 -16.90 21.10 15.06
N GLY A 197 -17.59 21.63 14.05
CA GLY A 197 -17.39 23.01 13.60
C GLY A 197 -16.14 23.15 12.75
N ARG A 198 -15.54 24.34 12.75
CA ARG A 198 -14.48 24.73 11.82
C ARG A 198 -13.17 23.98 12.07
N PHE A 199 -12.54 23.46 11.01
CA PHE A 199 -11.27 22.72 11.11
C PHE A 199 -10.32 22.93 9.91
N ALA A 200 -9.05 22.59 10.08
CA ALA A 200 -8.02 22.65 9.04
C ALA A 200 -7.40 21.26 8.79
N VAL A 201 -7.10 20.98 7.51
CA VAL A 201 -6.51 19.71 7.05
C VAL A 201 -5.16 19.94 6.36
N LEU A 202 -4.18 19.11 6.69
CA LEU A 202 -2.93 18.94 5.93
C LEU A 202 -2.90 17.53 5.34
N GLU A 203 -2.77 17.42 4.02
CA GLU A 203 -2.63 16.13 3.34
C GLU A 203 -1.21 15.92 2.80
N LEU A 204 -0.65 14.73 3.04
CA LEU A 204 0.69 14.33 2.65
C LEU A 204 0.62 13.34 1.50
N GLY A 205 1.49 13.53 0.50
CA GLY A 205 1.61 12.59 -0.62
C GLY A 205 0.32 12.40 -1.39
N ALA A 206 -0.39 13.49 -1.66
CA ALA A 206 -1.70 13.43 -2.29
C ALA A 206 -1.68 12.80 -3.70
N GLY A 207 -0.50 12.70 -4.33
CA GLY A 207 -0.37 12.20 -5.69
C GLY A 207 -1.26 12.98 -6.64
N ALA A 208 -2.08 12.27 -7.42
CA ALA A 208 -3.05 12.88 -8.32
C ALA A 208 -4.34 13.38 -7.64
N GLY A 209 -4.46 13.25 -6.32
CA GLY A 209 -5.55 13.80 -5.50
C GLY A 209 -6.74 12.86 -5.28
N SER A 210 -6.59 11.55 -5.48
CA SER A 210 -7.70 10.59 -5.34
C SER A 210 -8.21 10.50 -3.90
N ALA A 211 -7.31 10.51 -2.91
CA ALA A 211 -7.66 10.49 -1.50
C ALA A 211 -8.30 11.82 -1.08
N THR A 212 -7.74 12.95 -1.53
CA THR A 212 -8.33 14.29 -1.37
C THR A 212 -9.77 14.33 -1.90
N GLU A 213 -9.98 13.83 -3.11
CA GLU A 213 -11.29 13.81 -3.77
C GLU A 213 -12.32 13.00 -2.96
N GLU A 214 -11.91 11.85 -2.45
CA GLU A 214 -12.76 10.97 -1.63
C GLU A 214 -13.14 11.65 -0.30
N LEU A 215 -12.17 12.26 0.41
CA LEU A 215 -12.44 12.96 1.66
C LEU A 215 -13.36 14.17 1.46
N LEU A 216 -13.12 14.98 0.42
CA LEU A 216 -13.97 16.14 0.10
C LEU A 216 -15.39 15.70 -0.28
N ALA A 217 -15.55 14.63 -1.06
CA ALA A 217 -16.87 14.10 -1.42
C ALA A 217 -17.65 13.63 -0.18
N ARG A 218 -16.99 12.97 0.78
CA ARG A 218 -17.63 12.55 2.03
C ARG A 218 -17.99 13.72 2.94
N LEU A 219 -17.12 14.73 3.02
CA LEU A 219 -17.42 15.97 3.74
C LEU A 219 -18.61 16.71 3.12
N GLU A 220 -18.71 16.75 1.80
CA GLU A 220 -19.87 17.32 1.09
C GLU A 220 -21.15 16.55 1.41
N GLN A 221 -21.13 15.21 1.30
CA GLN A 221 -22.27 14.34 1.63
C GLN A 221 -22.72 14.50 3.09
N ALA A 222 -21.79 14.71 4.01
CA ALA A 222 -22.07 14.96 5.42
C ALA A 222 -22.50 16.40 5.71
N GLY A 223 -22.52 17.30 4.72
CA GLY A 223 -22.83 18.72 4.91
C GLY A 223 -21.75 19.51 5.66
N ARG A 224 -20.53 18.97 5.75
CA ARG A 224 -19.39 19.51 6.50
C ARG A 224 -18.31 20.17 5.64
N LEU A 225 -18.51 20.24 4.32
CA LEU A 225 -17.55 20.89 3.43
C LEU A 225 -17.32 22.37 3.80
N GLY A 226 -18.37 23.06 4.28
CA GLY A 226 -18.30 24.45 4.75
C GLY A 226 -17.57 24.65 6.08
N ASP A 227 -17.31 23.58 6.82
CA ASP A 227 -16.52 23.63 8.06
C ASP A 227 -15.02 23.75 7.78
N LEU A 228 -14.56 23.40 6.58
CA LEU A 228 -13.16 23.54 6.19
C LEU A 228 -12.75 25.00 6.16
N THR A 229 -11.76 25.33 6.98
CA THR A 229 -11.13 26.66 6.99
C THR A 229 -9.95 26.74 6.03
N ARG A 230 -9.27 25.62 5.86
CA ARG A 230 -8.07 25.43 5.04
C ARG A 230 -7.89 23.94 4.78
N TYR A 231 -7.55 23.60 3.55
CA TYR A 231 -7.06 22.27 3.20
C TYR A 231 -5.77 22.45 2.39
N GLU A 232 -4.66 22.00 2.95
CA GLU A 232 -3.36 22.03 2.29
C GLU A 232 -3.03 20.66 1.72
N VAL A 233 -3.03 20.57 0.38
CA VAL A 233 -2.71 19.36 -0.36
C VAL A 233 -1.23 19.40 -0.72
N THR A 234 -0.45 18.45 -0.19
CA THR A 234 1.00 18.41 -0.44
C THR A 234 1.40 17.19 -1.26
N GLU A 235 2.31 17.41 -2.20
CA GLU A 235 2.84 16.37 -3.09
C GLU A 235 4.18 16.86 -3.65
N PRO A 236 5.29 16.14 -3.48
CA PRO A 236 6.60 16.60 -3.96
C PRO A 236 6.66 16.71 -5.49
N SER A 237 6.02 15.79 -6.22
CA SER A 237 5.99 15.78 -7.68
C SER A 237 5.18 16.94 -8.24
N THR A 238 5.85 17.85 -8.94
CA THR A 238 5.19 18.98 -9.61
C THR A 238 4.15 18.53 -10.64
N PHE A 239 4.37 17.38 -11.29
CA PHE A 239 3.42 16.83 -12.26
C PHE A 239 2.12 16.40 -11.58
N PHE A 240 2.20 15.56 -10.54
CA PHE A 240 1.04 15.07 -9.82
C PHE A 240 0.30 16.19 -9.09
N ARG A 241 1.04 17.10 -8.44
CA ARG A 241 0.47 18.28 -7.77
C ARG A 241 -0.36 19.15 -8.72
N ARG A 242 0.13 19.44 -9.94
CA ARG A 242 -0.63 20.20 -10.96
C ARG A 242 -1.84 19.45 -11.50
N ARG A 243 -1.79 18.11 -11.54
CA ARG A 243 -2.92 17.27 -11.92
C ARG A 243 -4.00 17.31 -10.85
N ALA A 244 -3.63 17.11 -9.57
CA ALA A 244 -4.51 17.20 -8.43
C ALA A 244 -5.18 18.58 -8.35
N GLU A 245 -4.39 19.66 -8.45
CA GLU A 245 -4.92 21.03 -8.39
C GLU A 245 -6.02 21.28 -9.42
N ARG A 246 -5.79 20.88 -10.67
CA ARG A 246 -6.77 21.06 -11.75
C ARG A 246 -8.04 20.25 -11.50
N ALA A 247 -7.91 18.98 -11.15
CA ALA A 247 -9.05 18.09 -10.93
C ALA A 247 -9.89 18.54 -9.73
N LEU A 248 -9.25 18.82 -8.60
CA LEU A 248 -9.90 19.16 -7.34
C LEU A 248 -10.56 20.55 -7.40
N ARG A 249 -9.89 21.57 -7.96
CA ARG A 249 -10.51 22.90 -8.12
C ARG A 249 -11.70 22.87 -9.08
N SER A 250 -11.68 22.00 -10.09
CA SER A 250 -12.80 21.84 -11.02
C SER A 250 -13.98 21.13 -10.37
N ARG A 251 -13.74 20.12 -9.52
CA ARG A 251 -14.80 19.33 -8.88
C ARG A 251 -15.40 20.03 -7.65
N PHE A 252 -14.58 20.76 -6.89
CA PHE A 252 -14.97 21.38 -5.64
C PHE A 252 -14.72 22.90 -5.65
N PRO A 253 -15.44 23.66 -6.50
CA PRO A 253 -15.26 25.10 -6.58
C PRO A 253 -15.61 25.77 -5.25
N GLY A 254 -14.74 26.68 -4.78
CA GLY A 254 -14.96 27.45 -3.55
C GLY A 254 -14.46 26.80 -2.26
N VAL A 255 -14.00 25.54 -2.30
CA VAL A 255 -13.30 24.91 -1.18
C VAL A 255 -11.92 25.57 -0.99
N PRO A 256 -11.48 25.87 0.24
CA PRO A 256 -10.21 26.58 0.52
C PRO A 256 -8.98 25.67 0.34
N LEU A 257 -8.77 25.20 -0.89
CA LEU A 257 -7.65 24.34 -1.28
C LEU A 257 -6.39 25.15 -1.60
N SER A 258 -5.28 24.74 -1.01
CA SER A 258 -3.92 25.20 -1.31
C SER A 258 -3.03 24.01 -1.69
N PHE A 259 -2.02 24.24 -2.52
CA PHE A 259 -1.15 23.19 -3.05
C PHE A 259 0.31 23.58 -2.85
N SER A 260 1.08 22.73 -2.19
CA SER A 260 2.50 22.96 -1.91
C SER A 260 3.32 21.69 -2.15
N ALA A 261 4.63 21.85 -2.37
CA ALA A 261 5.53 20.71 -2.40
C ALA A 261 5.96 20.40 -0.97
N LEU A 262 5.83 19.16 -0.54
CA LEU A 262 6.35 18.68 0.72
C LEU A 262 6.86 17.26 0.54
N ASP A 263 8.11 17.04 0.93
CA ASP A 263 8.74 15.73 0.94
C ASP A 263 8.75 15.22 2.38
N ILE A 264 8.26 14.00 2.59
CA ILE A 264 8.14 13.39 3.92
C ILE A 264 9.51 13.19 4.59
N ASP A 265 10.57 13.05 3.80
CA ASP A 265 11.93 12.79 4.29
C ASP A 265 12.74 14.05 4.53
N LEU A 266 12.32 15.19 3.98
CA LEU A 266 13.05 16.44 4.17
C LEU A 266 12.68 17.11 5.49
N PRO A 267 13.65 17.76 6.17
CA PRO A 267 13.36 18.69 7.24
C PRO A 267 12.42 19.76 6.72
N LEU A 268 11.45 20.11 7.55
CA LEU A 268 10.50 21.16 7.24
C LEU A 268 11.27 22.49 7.28
N ASP A 269 11.35 23.16 6.13
CA ASP A 269 11.90 24.51 6.05
C ASP A 269 11.03 25.46 6.89
N ALA A 270 11.64 26.52 7.44
CA ALA A 270 10.94 27.51 8.26
C ALA A 270 9.79 28.24 7.53
N THR A 271 9.65 28.01 6.22
CA THR A 271 8.61 28.51 5.31
C THR A 271 7.48 27.52 5.02
N ALA A 272 7.64 26.22 5.27
CA ALA A 272 6.55 25.24 5.16
C ALA A 272 5.78 25.18 6.47
N THR A 273 4.55 25.69 6.44
CA THR A 273 3.40 25.37 7.31
C THR A 273 3.66 25.39 8.82
N ALA A 274 3.04 26.28 9.61
CA ALA A 274 3.43 26.40 11.01
C ALA A 274 3.04 25.17 11.84
N ALA A 275 3.79 24.91 12.92
CA ALA A 275 3.50 23.83 13.85
C ALA A 275 2.18 24.10 14.59
N GLY A 276 1.40 23.04 14.85
CA GLY A 276 0.18 23.13 15.65
C GLY A 276 -1.03 23.78 14.96
N GLU A 277 -1.05 23.91 13.64
CA GLU A 277 -2.11 24.60 12.89
C GLU A 277 -3.24 23.69 12.38
N PHE A 278 -3.05 22.37 12.37
CA PHE A 278 -4.00 21.45 11.73
C PHE A 278 -4.74 20.58 12.72
N ASP A 279 -6.07 20.51 12.60
CA ASP A 279 -6.88 19.59 13.38
C ASP A 279 -6.78 18.16 12.84
N LEU A 280 -6.47 18.02 11.55
CA LEU A 280 -6.33 16.75 10.85
C LEU A 280 -5.09 16.75 9.96
N VAL A 281 -4.24 15.75 10.12
CA VAL A 281 -3.21 15.38 9.15
C VAL A 281 -3.66 14.09 8.48
N PHE A 282 -3.70 14.10 7.15
CA PHE A 282 -4.21 13.02 6.32
C PHE A 282 -3.11 12.51 5.40
N ALA A 283 -2.94 11.20 5.29
CA ALA A 283 -1.91 10.60 4.45
C ALA A 283 -2.42 9.25 3.94
N VAL A 284 -2.40 9.00 2.63
CA VAL A 284 -2.84 7.72 2.08
C VAL A 284 -1.76 7.10 1.21
N ASN A 285 -1.33 5.88 1.57
CA ASN A 285 -0.30 5.09 0.90
C ASN A 285 1.01 5.85 0.67
N VAL A 286 1.48 6.58 1.68
CA VAL A 286 2.71 7.39 1.62
C VAL A 286 3.60 7.23 2.85
N LEU A 287 3.05 6.87 4.01
CA LEU A 287 3.87 6.77 5.22
C LEU A 287 4.85 5.60 5.10
N HIS A 288 4.43 4.50 4.47
CA HIS A 288 5.27 3.31 4.30
C HIS A 288 6.52 3.53 3.42
N VAL A 289 6.61 4.62 2.66
CA VAL A 289 7.81 4.97 1.85
C VAL A 289 8.73 5.99 2.52
N ALA A 290 8.37 6.54 3.68
CA ALA A 290 9.28 7.41 4.43
C ALA A 290 10.57 6.66 4.76
N ARG A 291 11.73 7.27 4.55
CA ARG A 291 13.03 6.68 4.88
C ARG A 291 13.14 6.44 6.39
N ASP A 292 13.01 7.50 7.19
CA ASP A 292 12.94 7.44 8.65
C ASP A 292 11.49 7.68 9.09
N LEU A 293 10.73 6.59 9.18
CA LEU A 293 9.31 6.62 9.54
C LEU A 293 9.05 7.16 10.97
N PRO A 294 9.80 6.76 12.01
CA PRO A 294 9.68 7.38 13.33
C PRO A 294 9.86 8.91 13.30
N ALA A 295 10.88 9.43 12.63
CA ALA A 295 11.10 10.87 12.54
C ALA A 295 10.02 11.57 11.70
N ALA A 296 9.55 10.95 10.62
CA ALA A 296 8.43 11.46 9.83
C ALA A 296 7.17 11.59 10.68
N LEU A 297 6.79 10.56 11.43
CA LEU A 297 5.60 10.61 12.30
C LEU A 297 5.75 11.66 13.41
N ALA A 298 6.94 11.84 13.98
CA ALA A 298 7.20 12.90 14.96
C ALA A 298 6.96 14.30 14.35
N ARG A 299 7.47 14.55 13.14
CA ARG A 299 7.24 15.80 12.39
C ARG A 299 5.76 16.02 12.09
N LEU A 300 5.04 14.98 11.68
CA LEU A 300 3.60 15.07 11.41
C LEU A 300 2.79 15.36 12.67
N ARG A 301 3.15 14.75 13.81
CA ARG A 301 2.54 15.08 15.10
C ARG A 301 2.72 16.56 15.45
N GLU A 302 3.87 17.15 15.16
CA GLU A 302 4.12 18.58 15.45
C GLU A 302 3.22 19.52 14.63
N ARG A 303 2.71 19.08 13.48
CA ARG A 303 1.75 19.85 12.66
C ARG A 303 0.34 19.86 13.24
N LEU A 304 -0.01 18.85 14.02
CA LEU A 304 -1.32 18.77 14.64
C LEU A 304 -1.49 19.81 15.73
N ALA A 305 -2.62 20.51 15.76
CA ALA A 305 -3.07 21.23 16.94
C ALA A 305 -3.22 20.28 18.14
N PRO A 306 -3.13 20.76 19.39
CA PRO A 306 -3.45 19.92 20.55
C PRO A 306 -4.83 19.28 20.42
N GLY A 307 -4.91 17.96 20.58
CA GLY A 307 -6.14 17.20 20.38
C GLY A 307 -6.46 16.82 18.93
N GLY A 308 -5.68 17.26 17.94
CA GLY A 308 -5.83 16.91 16.52
C GLY A 308 -5.45 15.46 16.20
N TRP A 309 -5.82 14.98 15.01
CA TRP A 309 -5.63 13.59 14.58
C TRP A 309 -4.73 13.44 13.35
N LEU A 310 -3.80 12.49 13.40
CA LEU A 310 -3.13 11.93 12.22
C LEU A 310 -3.90 10.70 11.77
N VAL A 311 -4.36 10.68 10.53
CA VAL A 311 -5.01 9.52 9.89
C VAL A 311 -4.17 9.08 8.69
N GLY A 312 -3.53 7.92 8.82
CA GLY A 312 -2.75 7.26 7.78
C GLY A 312 -3.53 6.10 7.18
N GLY A 313 -4.04 6.23 5.95
CA GLY A 313 -4.58 5.13 5.16
C GLY A 313 -3.46 4.35 4.49
N GLU A 314 -3.38 3.05 4.69
CA GLU A 314 -2.26 2.25 4.22
C GLU A 314 -2.75 0.88 3.73
N CYS A 315 -2.03 0.35 2.75
CA CYS A 315 -2.06 -1.07 2.50
C CYS A 315 -1.41 -1.80 3.70
N ILE A 316 -2.16 -2.72 4.30
CA ILE A 316 -1.83 -3.40 5.55
C ILE A 316 -1.44 -4.85 5.27
N ARG A 317 -0.33 -5.27 5.87
CA ARG A 317 0.06 -6.68 5.92
C ARG A 317 -0.48 -7.32 7.19
N LEU A 318 -1.54 -8.12 7.12
CA LEU A 318 -2.18 -8.66 8.32
C LEU A 318 -1.29 -9.63 9.10
N PHE A 319 -0.44 -10.39 8.42
CA PHE A 319 0.48 -11.33 9.05
C PHE A 319 1.93 -11.08 8.62
N PRO A 320 2.92 -11.19 9.55
CA PRO A 320 4.33 -11.12 9.18
C PRO A 320 4.67 -12.08 8.03
N GLY A 321 5.34 -11.55 7.00
CA GLY A 321 5.73 -12.33 5.83
C GLY A 321 4.60 -12.69 4.85
N GLN A 322 3.36 -12.27 5.08
CA GLN A 322 2.27 -12.42 4.12
C GLN A 322 2.57 -11.61 2.85
N PRO A 323 2.61 -12.23 1.66
CA PRO A 323 2.77 -11.51 0.41
C PRO A 323 1.48 -10.75 0.07
N ILE A 324 1.63 -9.58 -0.54
CA ILE A 324 0.54 -8.81 -1.15
C ILE A 324 0.87 -8.62 -2.63
N ALA A 325 -0.08 -8.83 -3.53
CA ALA A 325 0.14 -8.77 -4.98
C ALA A 325 0.87 -7.50 -5.44
N ALA A 326 0.48 -6.35 -4.88
CA ALA A 326 1.08 -5.06 -5.17
C ALA A 326 2.60 -5.02 -4.91
N GLU A 327 3.11 -5.80 -3.95
CA GLU A 327 4.55 -5.85 -3.63
C GLU A 327 5.39 -6.39 -4.80
N MET A 328 4.82 -7.21 -5.68
CA MET A 328 5.51 -7.64 -6.89
C MET A 328 5.86 -6.45 -7.81
N VAL A 329 5.06 -5.39 -7.78
CA VAL A 329 5.35 -4.16 -8.52
C VAL A 329 6.31 -3.28 -7.70
N PHE A 330 5.97 -3.03 -6.44
CA PHE A 330 6.65 -2.02 -5.64
C PHE A 330 8.04 -2.44 -5.12
N LEU A 331 8.31 -3.74 -4.91
CA LEU A 331 9.64 -4.21 -4.49
C LEU A 331 10.73 -4.02 -5.56
N ALA A 332 10.35 -3.69 -6.79
CA ALA A 332 11.28 -3.28 -7.83
C ALA A 332 11.68 -1.79 -7.75
N LEU A 333 11.05 -1.00 -6.87
CA LEU A 333 11.33 0.44 -6.70
C LEU A 333 12.24 0.68 -5.50
N GLU A 334 13.40 1.30 -5.73
CA GLU A 334 14.28 1.89 -4.71
C GLU A 334 13.52 2.82 -3.76
N GLY A 335 12.56 3.61 -4.23
CA GLY A 335 11.71 4.46 -3.37
C GLY A 335 10.84 3.69 -2.36
N PHE A 336 10.56 2.40 -2.62
CA PHE A 336 9.77 1.55 -1.73
C PHE A 336 10.67 0.73 -0.78
N VAL A 337 11.84 0.30 -1.26
CA VAL A 337 12.77 -0.56 -0.48
C VAL A 337 13.87 0.22 0.25
N GLY A 338 14.16 1.45 -0.18
CA GLY A 338 15.24 2.33 0.29
C GLY A 338 14.93 3.04 1.60
N VAL A 339 14.52 2.25 2.60
CA VAL A 339 14.01 2.74 3.88
C VAL A 339 14.88 2.25 5.05
N GLU A 340 14.87 2.98 6.16
CA GLU A 340 15.60 2.58 7.36
C GLU A 340 14.84 1.47 8.09
N LEU A 341 15.50 0.32 8.23
CA LEU A 341 14.95 -0.85 8.91
C LEU A 341 15.38 -0.89 10.38
N ASP A 342 14.46 -1.35 11.20
CA ASP A 342 14.65 -1.59 12.64
C ASP A 342 13.90 -2.87 12.99
N PRO A 343 14.54 -3.91 13.55
CA PRO A 343 13.89 -5.19 13.82
C PRO A 343 12.61 -5.12 14.66
N GLU A 344 12.45 -4.10 15.51
CA GLU A 344 11.27 -3.92 16.37
C GLU A 344 10.24 -2.96 15.77
N ARG A 345 10.72 -1.89 15.13
CA ARG A 345 9.90 -0.75 14.65
C ARG A 345 9.56 -0.82 13.16
N ARG A 346 10.41 -1.43 12.35
CA ARG A 346 10.23 -1.60 10.90
C ARG A 346 11.06 -2.78 10.39
N PRO A 347 10.59 -4.02 10.59
CA PRO A 347 11.38 -5.22 10.33
C PRO A 347 11.62 -5.48 8.84
N GLU A 348 10.83 -4.87 7.96
CA GLU A 348 10.93 -5.02 6.51
C GLU A 348 10.47 -3.75 5.77
N PRO A 349 10.91 -3.54 4.52
CA PRO A 349 10.42 -2.46 3.69
C PRO A 349 8.95 -2.68 3.27
N GLY A 350 8.30 -1.60 2.84
CA GLY A 350 6.94 -1.67 2.31
C GLY A 350 5.87 -1.78 3.38
N PHE A 351 4.90 -2.66 3.16
CA PHE A 351 3.69 -2.76 3.97
C PHE A 351 3.96 -3.39 5.33
N LEU A 352 3.40 -2.78 6.38
CA LEU A 352 3.65 -3.14 7.78
C LEU A 352 2.40 -3.75 8.43
N THR A 353 2.61 -4.48 9.52
CA THR A 353 1.51 -5.10 10.28
C THR A 353 0.77 -4.10 11.16
N PRO A 354 -0.49 -4.39 11.53
CA PRO A 354 -1.26 -3.60 12.48
C PRO A 354 -0.49 -3.26 13.77
N GLU A 355 0.24 -4.23 14.30
CA GLU A 355 1.00 -4.09 15.54
C GLU A 355 2.21 -3.18 15.37
N VAL A 356 2.89 -3.26 14.23
CA VAL A 356 4.02 -2.37 13.89
C VAL A 356 3.53 -0.93 13.77
N TRP A 357 2.44 -0.71 13.02
CA TRP A 357 1.86 0.62 12.88
C TRP A 357 1.43 1.22 14.21
N ARG A 358 0.77 0.44 15.08
CA ARG A 358 0.38 0.90 16.41
C ARG A 358 1.59 1.34 17.23
N ARG A 359 2.66 0.53 17.24
CA ARG A 359 3.91 0.86 17.93
C ARG A 359 4.54 2.14 17.39
N LEU A 360 4.59 2.31 16.07
CA LEU A 360 5.15 3.50 15.42
C LEU A 360 4.38 4.78 15.79
N PHE A 361 3.04 4.75 15.71
CA PHE A 361 2.21 5.90 16.09
C PHE A 361 2.32 6.23 17.58
N THR A 362 2.34 5.19 18.43
CA THR A 362 2.50 5.35 19.89
C THR A 362 3.89 5.94 20.22
N GLY A 363 4.95 5.41 19.58
CA GLY A 363 6.32 5.89 19.73
C GLY A 363 6.53 7.33 19.25
N ALA A 364 5.71 7.80 18.30
CA ALA A 364 5.69 9.18 17.87
C ALA A 364 5.01 10.14 18.88
N GLY A 365 4.38 9.61 19.94
CA GLY A 365 3.68 10.39 20.96
C GLY A 365 2.21 10.68 20.63
N LEU A 366 1.59 9.84 19.79
CA LEU A 366 0.15 9.89 19.52
C LEU A 366 -0.59 8.93 20.46
N ALA A 367 -1.68 9.40 21.08
CA ALA A 367 -2.53 8.61 21.96
C ALA A 367 -3.95 9.23 22.10
N PRO A 368 -5.04 8.45 21.99
CA PRO A 368 -5.06 7.02 21.66
C PRO A 368 -4.63 6.73 20.22
N VAL A 369 -4.31 5.46 19.94
CA VAL A 369 -4.07 4.93 18.59
C VAL A 369 -5.15 3.90 18.26
N GLU A 370 -5.87 4.14 17.18
CA GLU A 370 -7.00 3.34 16.70
C GLU A 370 -6.70 2.79 15.31
N LEU A 371 -7.19 1.58 15.04
CA LEU A 371 -7.12 0.95 13.73
C LEU A 371 -8.53 0.83 13.17
N VAL A 372 -8.69 1.16 11.89
CA VAL A 372 -9.98 1.13 11.19
C VAL A 372 -9.84 0.32 9.88
N PRO A 373 -10.62 -0.75 9.66
CA PRO A 373 -11.51 -1.41 10.62
C PRO A 373 -10.71 -2.04 11.79
N ASP A 374 -11.36 -2.84 12.63
CA ASP A 374 -10.64 -3.67 13.61
C ASP A 374 -9.75 -4.71 12.88
N LEU A 375 -8.54 -4.29 12.53
CA LEU A 375 -7.56 -5.05 11.76
C LEU A 375 -7.10 -6.33 12.49
N GLU A 376 -7.26 -6.37 13.81
CA GLU A 376 -6.90 -7.53 14.62
C GLU A 376 -7.97 -8.61 14.60
N ARG A 377 -9.24 -8.23 14.40
CA ARG A 377 -10.35 -9.18 14.23
C ARG A 377 -10.59 -9.53 12.77
N ILE A 378 -10.35 -8.60 11.84
CA ILE A 378 -10.58 -8.86 10.41
C ILE A 378 -9.66 -9.95 9.86
N ARG A 379 -8.45 -10.10 10.43
CA ARG A 379 -7.49 -11.12 9.99
C ARG A 379 -8.00 -12.55 10.12
N ASP A 380 -8.87 -12.81 11.10
CA ASP A 380 -9.46 -14.15 11.32
C ASP A 380 -10.67 -14.40 10.40
N LEU A 381 -11.22 -13.34 9.81
CA LEU A 381 -12.42 -13.38 8.98
C LEU A 381 -12.09 -13.34 7.49
N TYR A 382 -11.17 -12.45 7.10
CA TYR A 382 -10.82 -12.20 5.71
C TYR A 382 -9.30 -12.07 5.54
N PRO A 383 -8.58 -13.20 5.38
CA PRO A 383 -7.11 -13.20 5.34
C PRO A 383 -6.50 -12.40 4.19
N PHE A 384 -7.23 -12.18 3.07
CA PHE A 384 -6.76 -11.37 1.95
C PHE A 384 -7.03 -9.87 2.11
N PHE A 385 -7.65 -9.45 3.22
CA PHE A 385 -7.85 -8.05 3.51
C PHE A 385 -6.52 -7.34 3.72
N ASN A 386 -6.31 -6.21 3.05
CA ASN A 386 -5.00 -5.57 3.02
C ASN A 386 -5.07 -4.05 3.05
N SER A 387 -6.13 -3.46 3.60
CA SER A 387 -6.35 -2.00 3.55
C SER A 387 -6.85 -1.49 4.90
N GLY A 388 -6.28 -0.44 5.44
CA GLY A 388 -6.67 0.05 6.77
C GLY A 388 -6.25 1.49 7.02
N ALA A 389 -6.87 2.13 8.01
CA ALA A 389 -6.43 3.42 8.52
C ALA A 389 -5.89 3.28 9.93
N ILE A 390 -4.76 3.94 10.18
CA ILE A 390 -4.15 4.08 11.50
C ILE A 390 -4.36 5.52 11.94
N CYS A 391 -5.05 5.67 13.07
CA CYS A 391 -5.49 6.97 13.58
C CYS A 391 -4.82 7.24 14.91
N GLY A 392 -4.00 8.28 15.00
CA GLY A 392 -3.35 8.69 16.25
C GLY A 392 -3.71 10.11 16.63
N ARG A 393 -4.07 10.33 17.89
CA ARG A 393 -4.40 11.68 18.39
C ARG A 393 -3.19 12.35 19.04
N ARG A 394 -2.94 13.62 18.76
CA ARG A 394 -2.01 14.42 19.56
C ARG A 394 -2.65 14.74 20.91
N PRO A 395 -1.98 14.47 22.05
CA PRO A 395 -2.49 14.88 23.37
C PRO A 395 -2.77 16.39 23.46
N LEU A 396 -3.63 16.78 24.41
CA LEU A 396 -3.97 18.18 24.70
C LEU A 396 -2.79 18.98 25.25
#